data_AF-A0A432F0J5-F1
#
_entry.id   AF-A0A432F0J5-F1
#
_cell.length_a   1.000
_cell.length_b   1.000
_cell.length_c   1.000
_cell.angle_alpha   90.00
_cell.angle_beta   90.00
_cell.angle_gamma   90.00
#
_symmetry.space_group_name_H-M   'P 1'
#
loop_
_entity.id
_entity.type
_entity.pdbx_description
1 polymer ?
#
loop_
_entity_poly.entity_id
_entity_poly.type
_entity_poly.pdbx_seq_one_letter_code
_entity_poly.pdbx_strand_id
1 'polypeptide(L)'
;LDQAYEYINWWLEGWAGAFVARQGYYMSPTENVKKYLEPEEWDYWYMGKAAAKELMDPFGNPLVPKGEVRDGGSYLDRFSNIGVWNSLMKENDYLVKRWTEFLTA
;
A
#
# COMPACT_ATOMS: atom_id res chain seq x y z
N LEU A 1 -25.69 19.79 -1.54
CA LEU A 1 -25.10 18.44 -1.49
C LEU A 1 -24.31 18.14 -2.77
N ASP A 2 -24.71 18.69 -3.91
CA ASP A 2 -24.14 18.42 -5.24
C ASP A 2 -22.61 18.54 -5.29
N GLN A 3 -22.06 19.63 -4.74
CA GLN A 3 -20.60 19.82 -4.67
C GLN A 3 -19.87 18.75 -3.84
N ALA A 4 -20.51 18.23 -2.79
CA ALA A 4 -19.93 17.13 -2.01
C ALA A 4 -19.94 15.82 -2.82
N TYR A 5 -20.99 15.58 -3.61
CA TYR A 5 -21.05 14.42 -4.50
C TYR A 5 -20.06 14.53 -5.66
N GLU A 6 -19.94 15.71 -6.30
CA GLU A 6 -18.94 15.95 -7.34
C GLU A 6 -17.52 15.68 -6.83
N TYR A 7 -17.21 16.15 -5.63
CA TYR A 7 -15.91 15.89 -5.01
C TYR A 7 -15.66 14.41 -4.72
N ILE A 8 -16.64 13.71 -4.15
CA ILE A 8 -16.52 12.26 -3.88
C ILE A 8 -16.41 11.48 -5.18
N ASN A 9 -17.20 11.84 -6.20
CA ASN A 9 -17.15 11.20 -7.51
C ASN A 9 -15.78 11.39 -8.15
N TRP A 10 -15.23 12.61 -8.14
CA TRP A 10 -13.89 12.89 -8.65
C TRP A 10 -12.82 12.00 -7.99
N TRP A 11 -12.90 11.79 -6.67
CA TRP A 11 -12.03 10.82 -6.00
C TRP A 11 -12.27 9.40 -6.51
N LEU A 12 -13.52 8.93 -6.54
CA LEU A 12 -13.87 7.54 -6.89
C LEU A 12 -13.75 7.19 -8.38
N GLU A 13 -13.66 8.17 -9.27
CA GLU A 13 -13.53 8.02 -10.72
C GLU A 13 -12.21 7.37 -11.14
N GLY A 14 -11.18 7.43 -10.30
CA GLY A 14 -9.96 6.62 -10.42
C GLY A 14 -8.68 7.42 -10.64
N TRP A 15 -8.74 8.61 -11.24
CA TRP A 15 -7.54 9.44 -11.48
C TRP A 15 -6.81 9.76 -10.18
N ALA A 16 -7.54 10.24 -9.17
CA ALA A 16 -6.96 10.58 -7.87
C ALA A 16 -6.35 9.36 -7.17
N GLY A 17 -6.95 8.18 -7.36
CA GLY A 17 -6.41 6.92 -6.85
C GLY A 17 -5.13 6.50 -7.56
N ALA A 18 -5.04 6.68 -8.88
CA ALA A 18 -3.81 6.40 -9.64
C ALA A 18 -2.69 7.37 -9.28
N PHE A 19 -3.03 8.64 -9.03
CA PHE A 19 -2.10 9.63 -8.51
C PHE A 19 -1.47 9.15 -7.20
N VAL A 20 -2.26 8.80 -6.18
CA VAL A 20 -1.70 8.34 -4.90
C VAL A 20 -1.06 6.94 -4.97
N ALA A 21 -1.50 6.09 -5.91
CA ALA A 21 -0.91 4.77 -6.16
C ALA A 21 0.56 4.84 -6.57
N ARG A 22 0.95 5.85 -7.37
CA ARG A 22 2.35 6.11 -7.71
C ARG A 22 3.20 6.55 -6.52
N GLN A 23 2.60 6.81 -5.37
CA GLN A 23 3.30 7.04 -4.09
C GLN A 23 3.18 5.83 -3.16
N GLY A 24 2.58 4.73 -3.64
CA GLY A 24 2.41 3.50 -2.90
C GLY A 24 1.16 3.41 -2.02
N TYR A 25 0.24 4.39 -2.08
CA TYR A 25 -1.05 4.38 -1.37
C TYR A 25 -2.16 3.80 -2.23
N TYR A 26 -3.18 3.20 -1.61
CA TYR A 26 -4.25 2.52 -2.34
C TYR A 26 -5.62 3.08 -2.04
N MET A 27 -6.48 3.05 -3.05
CA MET A 27 -7.89 3.43 -2.94
C MET A 27 -8.80 2.27 -3.34
N SER A 28 -9.96 2.19 -2.71
CA SER A 28 -10.89 1.06 -2.83
C SER A 28 -11.38 0.74 -4.25
N PRO A 29 -11.69 1.71 -5.15
CA PRO A 29 -12.20 1.39 -6.49
C PRO A 29 -11.04 1.06 -7.45
N THR A 30 -10.33 -0.04 -7.19
CA THR A 30 -9.10 -0.42 -7.90
C THR A 30 -9.29 -0.56 -9.41
N GLU A 31 -10.47 -1.01 -9.87
CA GLU A 31 -10.80 -1.11 -11.30
C GLU A 31 -10.87 0.26 -12.00
N ASN A 32 -11.31 1.30 -11.28
CA ASN A 32 -11.29 2.66 -11.81
C ASN A 32 -9.86 3.20 -11.82
N VAL A 33 -9.10 2.94 -10.75
CA VAL A 33 -7.69 3.35 -10.66
C VAL A 33 -6.85 2.74 -11.78
N LYS A 34 -7.07 1.46 -12.11
CA LYS A 34 -6.37 0.74 -13.17
C LYS A 34 -6.42 1.44 -14.52
N LYS A 35 -7.52 2.14 -14.83
CA LYS A 35 -7.72 2.86 -16.10
C LYS A 35 -6.75 4.03 -16.30
N TYR A 36 -6.14 4.52 -15.22
CA TYR A 36 -5.25 5.69 -15.22
C TYR A 36 -3.80 5.34 -14.87
N LEU A 37 -3.48 4.04 -14.81
CA LEU A 37 -2.13 3.54 -14.59
C LEU A 37 -1.62 2.91 -15.88
N GLU A 38 -0.34 3.12 -16.16
CA GLU A 38 0.34 2.37 -17.20
C GLU A 38 0.43 0.88 -16.80
N PRO A 39 0.49 -0.04 -17.78
CA PRO A 39 0.56 -1.47 -17.48
C PRO A 39 1.71 -1.85 -16.52
N GLU A 40 2.87 -1.22 -16.65
CA GLU A 40 4.03 -1.49 -15.78
C GLU A 40 3.84 -0.92 -14.37
N GLU A 41 3.11 0.18 -14.23
CA GLU A 41 2.73 0.74 -12.94
C GLU A 41 1.74 -0.20 -12.23
N TRP A 42 0.73 -0.70 -12.95
CA TRP A 42 -0.22 -1.68 -12.41
C TRP A 42 0.48 -2.97 -11.99
N ASP A 43 1.38 -3.46 -12.84
CA ASP A 43 2.12 -4.69 -12.57
C ASP A 43 2.99 -4.58 -11.30
N TYR A 44 3.66 -3.45 -11.10
CA TYR A 44 4.44 -3.21 -9.88
C TYR A 44 3.54 -2.98 -8.65
N TRP A 45 2.64 -1.99 -8.72
CA TRP A 45 1.88 -1.53 -7.55
C TRP A 45 0.79 -2.51 -7.11
N TYR A 46 0.16 -3.23 -8.04
CA TYR A 46 -0.99 -4.09 -7.73
C TYR A 46 -0.69 -5.58 -7.89
N MET A 47 0.07 -5.97 -8.92
CA MET A 47 0.39 -7.38 -9.16
C MET A 47 1.65 -7.87 -8.42
N GLY A 48 2.42 -6.96 -7.80
CA GLY A 48 3.62 -7.30 -7.05
C GLY A 48 4.78 -7.82 -7.92
N LYS A 49 4.77 -7.51 -9.22
CA LYS A 49 5.86 -7.90 -10.14
C LYS A 49 7.04 -6.94 -10.00
N ALA A 50 8.20 -7.37 -10.47
CA ALA A 50 9.37 -6.49 -10.58
C ALA A 50 9.09 -5.30 -11.52
N ALA A 51 9.61 -4.12 -11.18
CA ALA A 51 9.47 -2.93 -12.00
C ALA A 51 10.13 -3.13 -13.38
N ALA A 52 9.34 -3.18 -14.45
CA ALA A 52 9.85 -3.43 -15.80
C ALA A 52 10.73 -2.27 -16.33
N LYS A 53 10.51 -1.06 -15.80
CA LYS A 53 11.24 0.17 -16.07
C LYS A 53 11.35 1.00 -14.79
N GLU A 54 12.13 2.08 -14.84
CA GLU A 54 12.10 3.08 -13.78
C GLU A 54 10.71 3.72 -13.72
N LEU A 55 10.08 3.67 -12.54
CA LEU A 55 8.76 4.27 -12.31
C LEU A 55 8.92 5.61 -11.60
N MET A 56 8.10 6.56 -12.04
CA MET A 56 8.10 7.92 -11.54
C MET A 56 7.02 8.09 -10.46
N ASP A 57 7.25 9.03 -9.55
CA ASP A 57 6.19 9.59 -8.72
C ASP A 57 5.20 10.43 -9.58
N PRO A 58 4.07 10.89 -9.03
CA PRO A 58 3.11 11.72 -9.77
C PRO A 58 3.64 13.06 -10.28
N PHE A 59 4.80 13.50 -9.79
CA PHE A 59 5.42 14.77 -10.13
C PHE A 59 6.55 14.62 -11.15
N GLY A 60 6.85 13.38 -11.58
CA GLY A 60 7.85 13.05 -12.58
C GLY A 60 9.25 12.77 -12.02
N ASN A 61 9.41 12.61 -10.70
CA ASN A 61 10.69 12.23 -10.11
C ASN A 61 10.83 10.70 -10.09
N PRO A 62 12.03 10.15 -10.33
CA PRO A 62 12.29 8.72 -10.16
C PRO A 62 11.96 8.26 -8.74
N LEU A 63 11.15 7.21 -8.61
CA LEU A 63 10.75 6.65 -7.32
C LEU A 63 11.15 5.19 -7.17
N VAL A 64 10.94 4.39 -8.22
CA VAL A 64 11.21 2.94 -8.20
C VAL A 64 12.20 2.60 -9.31
N PRO A 65 13.42 2.15 -8.98
CA PRO A 65 14.38 1.64 -9.94
C PRO A 65 13.86 0.43 -10.72
N LYS A 66 14.33 0.29 -11.96
CA LYS A 66 14.06 -0.92 -12.77
C LYS A 66 14.55 -2.18 -12.05
N GLY A 67 13.70 -3.21 -12.02
CA GLY A 67 13.99 -4.51 -11.43
C GLY A 67 13.70 -4.61 -9.94
N GLU A 68 13.38 -3.51 -9.27
CA GLU A 68 12.94 -3.54 -7.87
C GLU A 68 11.65 -4.36 -7.75
N VAL A 69 11.55 -5.17 -6.69
CA VAL A 69 10.37 -5.94 -6.33
C VAL A 69 9.83 -5.35 -5.05
N ARG A 70 8.53 -5.01 -5.04
CA ARG A 70 7.91 -4.38 -3.88
C ARG A 70 7.83 -5.36 -2.70
N ASP A 71 8.28 -4.92 -1.53
CA ASP A 71 8.10 -5.67 -0.29
C ASP A 71 6.63 -5.90 0.04
N GLY A 72 6.32 -7.07 0.60
CA GLY A 72 4.95 -7.47 0.97
C GLY A 72 4.11 -8.01 -0.18
N GLY A 73 4.66 -8.15 -1.39
CA GLY A 73 4.01 -8.83 -2.51
C GLY A 73 2.95 -7.98 -3.21
N SER A 74 1.94 -8.65 -3.78
CA SER A 74 0.86 -8.00 -4.51
C SER A 74 -0.07 -7.20 -3.59
N TYR A 75 -0.92 -6.36 -4.17
CA TYR A 75 -1.97 -5.66 -3.42
C TYR A 75 -2.82 -6.63 -2.61
N LEU A 76 -3.22 -7.78 -3.18
CA LEU A 76 -4.01 -8.79 -2.48
C LEU A 76 -3.25 -9.45 -1.33
N ASP A 77 -1.95 -9.71 -1.50
CA ASP A 77 -1.12 -10.29 -0.43
C ASP A 77 -1.01 -9.33 0.76
N ARG A 78 -0.86 -8.03 0.49
CA ARG A 78 -0.79 -6.99 1.53
C ARG A 78 -2.12 -6.84 2.26
N PHE A 79 -3.24 -6.82 1.54
CA PHE A 79 -4.57 -6.66 2.13
C PHE A 79 -5.10 -7.93 2.81
N SER A 80 -4.50 -9.10 2.56
CA SER A 80 -4.88 -10.35 3.24
C SER A 80 -4.08 -10.61 4.53
N ASN A 81 -2.93 -9.96 4.72
CA ASN A 81 -2.06 -10.14 5.88
C ASN A 81 -2.04 -8.91 6.80
N ILE A 82 -3.21 -8.51 7.31
CA ILE A 82 -3.36 -7.31 8.14
C ILE A 82 -2.88 -7.59 9.57
N GLY A 83 -1.82 -6.91 9.99
CA GLY A 83 -1.40 -6.82 11.38
C GLY A 83 -1.97 -5.56 12.06
N VAL A 84 -2.63 -5.73 13.20
CA VAL A 84 -3.11 -4.60 14.01
C VAL A 84 -2.08 -4.27 15.07
N TRP A 85 -1.49 -3.08 15.01
CA TRP A 85 -0.39 -2.67 15.92
C TRP A 85 -0.79 -2.69 17.41
N ASN A 86 -2.10 -2.59 17.71
CA ASN A 86 -2.67 -2.52 19.07
C ASN A 86 -3.20 -3.90 19.49
N SER A 87 -2.72 -4.96 18.86
CA SER A 87 -3.03 -6.33 19.26
C SER A 87 -1.80 -6.93 19.95
N LEU A 88 -2.00 -7.42 21.17
CA LEU A 88 -1.00 -8.16 21.91
C LEU A 88 -1.20 -9.65 21.65
N MET A 89 -0.09 -10.37 21.49
CA MET A 89 -0.11 -11.83 21.48
C MET A 89 -0.69 -12.37 22.80
N LYS A 90 -1.30 -13.56 22.77
CA LYS A 90 -1.93 -14.17 23.96
C LYS A 90 -0.93 -14.35 25.11
N GLU A 91 0.33 -14.55 24.77
CA GLU A 91 1.44 -14.81 25.68
C GLU A 91 2.15 -13.53 26.15
N ASN A 92 1.68 -12.34 25.77
CA ASN A 92 2.35 -11.07 26.09
C ASN A 92 2.63 -10.94 27.59
N ASP A 93 1.67 -11.25 28.45
CA ASP A 93 1.84 -11.18 29.91
C ASP A 93 2.94 -12.10 30.42
N TYR A 94 3.07 -13.30 29.84
CA TYR A 94 4.13 -14.24 30.18
C TYR A 94 5.51 -13.70 29.75
N LEU A 95 5.61 -13.19 28.52
CA LEU A 95 6.86 -12.64 28.00
C LEU A 95 7.32 -11.40 28.77
N VAL A 96 6.41 -10.49 29.12
CA VAL A 96 6.72 -9.31 29.94
C VAL A 96 7.26 -9.72 31.31
N LYS A 97 6.68 -10.74 31.96
CA LYS A 97 7.18 -11.28 33.23
C LYS A 97 8.59 -11.86 33.08
N ARG A 98 8.81 -12.73 32.10
CA ARG A 98 10.14 -13.34 31.85
C ARG A 98 11.22 -12.33 31.51
N TRP A 99 10.86 -11.29 30.76
CA TRP A 99 11.76 -10.19 30.45
C TRP A 99 12.13 -9.37 31.70
N THR A 100 11.14 -9.09 32.55
CA THR A 100 11.36 -8.40 33.82
C THR A 100 12.27 -9.21 34.73
N GLU A 101 12.02 -10.51 34.88
CA GLU A 101 12.86 -11.43 35.66
C GLU A 101 14.32 -11.42 35.17
N PHE A 102 14.52 -11.47 33.85
CA PHE A 102 15.85 -11.41 33.24
C PHE A 102 16.60 -10.11 33.54
N LEU A 103 15.92 -8.95 33.46
CA LEU A 103 16.54 -7.65 33.74
C LEU A 103 16.89 -7.44 35.21
N THR A 104 16.21 -8.15 36.11
CA THR A 104 16.39 -8.02 37.56
C THR A 104 17.36 -9.04 38.17
N ALA A 105 17.90 -9.96 37.37
CA ALA A 105 18.86 -10.99 37.78
C ALA A 105 20.31 -10.50 37.67
#